data_AF-A0A7V2JG99-F1
#
_entry.id   AF-A0A7V2JG99-F1
#
_cell.length_a   1.000
_cell.length_b   1.000
_cell.length_c   1.000
_cell.angle_alpha   90.00
_cell.angle_beta   90.00
_cell.angle_gamma   90.00
#
_symmetry.space_group_name_H-M   'P 1'
#
loop_
_entity.id
_entity.type
_entity.pdbx_description
1 polymer ?
#
loop_
_entity_poly.entity_id
_entity_poly.type
_entity_poly.pdbx_seq_one_letter_code
_entity_poly.pdbx_strand_id
1 'polypeptide(L)'
;MKRLEKRELKVMVFGTRSEMGLNAATMVSRILEKLLQHRDEVNVVFAAAPSQDEFLDALSKVKDVEWHRINAFHLDEYIGLPSSAPQRFSKYLDKRIFERVPFRSVNYVIPAGLE
;
A
#
# COMPACT_ATOMS: atom_id res chain seq x y z
N MET A 1 36.89 14.67 -15.51
CA MET A 1 35.46 15.00 -15.62
C MET A 1 34.65 13.77 -15.23
N LYS A 2 33.93 13.80 -14.09
CA LYS A 2 33.05 12.69 -13.68
C LYS A 2 31.61 13.06 -14.06
N ARG A 3 31.00 12.27 -14.95
CA ARG A 3 29.56 12.34 -15.21
C ARG A 3 28.88 11.25 -14.39
N LEU A 4 27.94 11.63 -13.53
CA LEU A 4 27.09 10.72 -12.78
C LEU A 4 25.66 10.94 -13.28
N GLU A 5 25.12 9.97 -14.01
CA GLU A 5 23.69 9.89 -14.30
C GLU A 5 23.08 8.87 -13.32
N LYS A 6 22.10 9.30 -12.54
CA LYS A 6 21.40 8.39 -11.63
C LYS A 6 19.91 8.74 -11.59
N ARG A 7 19.10 7.72 -11.90
CA ARG A 7 17.63 7.60 -11.88
C ARG A 7 16.93 7.88 -13.21
N GLU A 8 16.74 6.81 -13.98
CA GLU A 8 15.69 6.77 -15.00
C GLU A 8 14.34 6.62 -14.29
N LEU A 9 13.53 7.68 -14.30
CA LEU A 9 12.15 7.65 -13.80
C LEU A 9 11.22 7.28 -14.95
N LYS A 10 10.51 6.17 -14.80
CA LYS A 10 9.42 5.84 -15.73
C LYS A 10 8.18 6.64 -15.36
N VAL A 11 7.73 7.50 -16.27
CA VAL A 11 6.51 8.30 -16.12
C VAL A 11 5.41 7.69 -16.99
N MET A 12 4.22 7.50 -16.41
CA MET A 12 3.04 7.02 -17.11
C MET A 12 1.89 8.00 -16.87
N VAL A 13 1.25 8.44 -17.93
CA VAL A 13 0.12 9.38 -17.89
C VAL A 13 -1.13 8.64 -18.35
N PHE A 14 -2.23 8.80 -17.61
CA PHE A 14 -3.51 8.14 -17.85
C PHE A 14 -4.61 9.19 -17.99
N GLY A 15 -5.70 8.84 -18.69
CA GLY A 15 -6.82 9.73 -18.90
C GLY A 15 -7.70 9.89 -17.66
N THR A 16 -7.72 8.87 -16.79
CA THR A 16 -8.53 8.88 -15.56
C THR A 16 -7.79 8.31 -14.36
N ARG A 17 -8.27 8.67 -13.16
CA ARG A 17 -7.78 8.09 -11.89
C ARG A 17 -8.01 6.58 -11.83
N SER A 18 -9.13 6.10 -12.36
CA SER A 18 -9.47 4.67 -12.40
C SER A 18 -8.49 3.87 -13.26
N GLU A 19 -8.14 4.37 -14.45
CA GLU A 19 -7.12 3.75 -15.32
C GLU A 19 -5.75 3.71 -14.63
N MET A 20 -5.34 4.83 -14.02
CA MET A 20 -4.09 4.92 -13.27
C MET A 20 -4.07 3.94 -12.09
N GLY A 21 -5.14 3.90 -11.30
CA GLY A 21 -5.26 3.01 -10.13
C GLY A 21 -5.22 1.53 -10.52
N LEU A 22 -5.96 1.14 -11.57
CA LEU A 22 -5.94 -0.22 -12.11
C LEU A 22 -4.56 -0.62 -12.63
N ASN A 23 -3.89 0.29 -13.35
CA ASN A 23 -2.55 0.02 -13.86
C ASN A 23 -1.53 -0.14 -12.73
N ALA A 24 -1.57 0.76 -11.73
CA ALA A 24 -0.74 0.67 -10.54
C ALA A 24 -0.98 -0.64 -9.76
N ALA A 25 -2.25 -1.04 -9.56
CA ALA A 25 -2.60 -2.30 -8.91
C ALA A 25 -2.07 -3.51 -9.68
N THR A 26 -2.18 -3.49 -11.01
CA THR A 26 -1.65 -4.55 -11.87
C THR A 26 -0.11 -4.63 -11.79
N MET A 27 0.58 -3.49 -11.78
CA MET A 27 2.04 -3.45 -11.63
C MET A 27 2.48 -4.02 -10.28
N VAL A 28 1.84 -3.59 -9.18
CA VAL A 28 2.15 -4.08 -7.83
C VAL A 28 1.89 -5.57 -7.74
N SER A 29 0.77 -6.07 -8.26
CA SER A 29 0.43 -7.49 -8.22
C SER A 29 1.48 -8.36 -8.92
N ARG A 30 1.95 -7.94 -10.10
CA ARG A 30 3.03 -8.63 -10.83
C ARG A 30 4.37 -8.58 -10.10
N ILE A 31 4.65 -7.51 -9.37
CA ILE A 31 5.87 -7.41 -8.54
C ILE A 31 5.75 -8.38 -7.36
N LEU A 32 4.61 -8.42 -6.68
CA LEU A 32 4.36 -9.32 -5.56
C LEU A 32 4.48 -10.78 -5.98
N GLU A 33 3.85 -11.17 -7.09
CA GLU A 33 3.94 -12.52 -7.66
C GLU A 33 5.41 -12.92 -7.90
N LYS A 34 6.20 -12.06 -8.56
CA LYS A 34 7.62 -12.32 -8.81
C LYS A 34 8.47 -12.43 -7.55
N LEU A 35 8.17 -11.62 -6.53
CA LEU A 35 8.88 -11.69 -5.25
C LEU A 35 8.55 -12.97 -4.50
N LEU A 36 7.26 -13.35 -4.48
CA LEU A 36 6.76 -14.52 -3.77
C LEU A 36 7.16 -15.85 -4.43
N GLN A 37 7.60 -15.84 -5.69
CA GLN A 37 8.28 -17.00 -6.30
C GLN A 37 9.61 -17.35 -5.62
N HIS A 38 10.25 -16.41 -4.93
CA HIS A 38 11.61 -16.56 -4.39
C HIS A 38 11.73 -16.25 -2.89
N ARG A 39 10.65 -15.79 -2.26
CA ARG A 39 10.61 -15.37 -0.86
C ARG A 39 9.36 -15.92 -0.22
N ASP A 40 9.47 -16.52 0.96
CA ASP A 40 8.30 -17.01 1.69
C ASP A 40 7.32 -15.88 2.02
N GLU A 41 7.84 -14.67 2.26
CA GLU A 41 7.06 -13.50 2.66
C GLU A 41 7.57 -12.21 2.00
N VAL A 42 6.67 -11.22 1.86
CA VAL A 42 6.99 -9.88 1.36
C VAL A 42 6.46 -8.80 2.30
N ASN A 43 7.27 -7.77 2.54
CA ASN A 43 6.87 -6.61 3.31
C ASN A 43 6.43 -5.48 2.37
N VAL A 44 5.25 -4.91 2.61
CA VAL A 44 4.71 -3.81 1.80
C VAL A 44 4.30 -2.66 2.72
N VAL A 45 4.75 -1.45 2.39
CA VAL A 45 4.36 -0.23 3.09
C VAL A 45 3.23 0.45 2.31
N PHE A 46 2.11 0.73 2.98
CA PHE A 46 0.92 1.33 2.39
C PHE A 46 0.76 2.77 2.86
N ALA A 47 0.49 3.67 1.90
CA ALA A 47 0.21 5.08 2.14
C ALA A 47 -1.29 5.35 2.23
N ALA A 48 -1.69 6.26 3.11
CA ALA A 48 -3.07 6.69 3.29
C ALA A 48 -3.28 8.11 2.72
N ALA A 49 -3.93 8.22 1.56
CA ALA A 49 -4.35 9.51 1.01
C ALA A 49 -5.46 9.32 -0.03
N PRO A 50 -6.40 10.28 -0.21
CA PRO A 50 -7.45 10.19 -1.23
C PRO A 50 -6.96 9.93 -2.65
N SER A 51 -5.73 10.32 -2.99
CA SER A 51 -5.10 10.02 -4.28
C SER A 51 -4.79 8.52 -4.49
N GLN A 52 -4.87 7.70 -3.44
CA GLN A 52 -4.66 6.25 -3.47
C GLN A 52 -5.96 5.45 -3.62
N ASP A 53 -7.14 6.07 -3.53
CA ASP A 53 -8.43 5.36 -3.43
C ASP A 53 -8.65 4.34 -4.55
N GLU A 54 -8.49 4.75 -5.83
CA GLU A 54 -8.71 3.85 -6.97
C GLU A 54 -7.66 2.73 -7.04
N PHE A 55 -6.43 3.01 -6.63
CA PHE A 55 -5.36 2.02 -6.57
C PHE A 55 -5.62 0.98 -5.48
N LEU A 56 -5.94 1.39 -4.26
CA LEU A 56 -6.21 0.49 -3.14
C LEU A 56 -7.46 -0.36 -3.40
N ASP A 57 -8.51 0.25 -3.95
CA ASP A 57 -9.70 -0.49 -4.34
C ASP A 57 -9.41 -1.53 -5.43
N ALA A 58 -8.70 -1.14 -6.50
CA ALA A 58 -8.32 -2.07 -7.56
C ALA A 58 -7.42 -3.20 -7.04
N LEU A 59 -6.42 -2.87 -6.21
CA LEU A 59 -5.49 -3.84 -5.64
C LEU A 59 -6.21 -4.84 -4.73
N SER A 60 -7.14 -4.40 -3.90
CA SER A 60 -7.92 -5.27 -3.01
C SER A 60 -8.78 -6.31 -3.75
N LYS A 61 -9.06 -6.09 -5.05
CA LYS A 61 -9.87 -6.96 -5.89
C LYS A 61 -9.04 -7.98 -6.68
N VAL A 62 -7.71 -7.91 -6.60
CA VAL A 62 -6.82 -8.85 -7.31
C VAL A 62 -6.85 -10.21 -6.61
N LYS A 63 -7.27 -11.24 -7.36
CA LYS A 63 -7.49 -12.60 -6.82
C LYS A 63 -6.21 -13.43 -6.72
N ASP A 64 -5.22 -13.16 -7.57
CA ASP A 64 -4.04 -14.02 -7.73
C ASP A 64 -2.86 -13.60 -6.83
N VAL A 65 -3.09 -12.71 -5.87
CA VAL A 65 -2.07 -12.31 -4.89
C VAL A 65 -2.22 -13.20 -3.65
N GLU A 66 -1.13 -13.84 -3.24
CA GLU A 66 -1.07 -14.63 -2.01
C GLU A 66 -0.97 -13.72 -0.77
N TRP A 67 -2.07 -13.03 -0.44
CA TRP A 67 -2.14 -12.04 0.66
C TRP A 67 -1.63 -12.57 2.01
N HIS A 68 -1.85 -13.86 2.28
CA HIS A 68 -1.42 -14.55 3.50
C HIS A 68 0.10 -14.69 3.64
N ARG A 69 0.87 -14.26 2.63
CA ARG A 69 2.34 -14.18 2.63
C ARG A 69 2.85 -12.73 2.64
N ILE A 70 1.94 -11.75 2.77
CA ILE A 70 2.28 -10.32 2.76
C ILE A 70 2.13 -9.75 4.16
N ASN A 71 3.22 -9.16 4.65
CA ASN A 71 3.21 -8.35 5.87
C ASN A 71 2.96 -6.89 5.46
N ALA A 72 1.80 -6.36 5.83
CA ALA A 72 1.43 -4.98 5.58
C ALA A 72 1.97 -4.05 6.67
N PHE A 73 2.48 -2.89 6.27
CA PHE A 73 2.97 -1.84 7.15
C PHE A 73 2.26 -0.53 6.85
N HIS A 74 1.76 0.10 7.91
CA HIS A 74 1.29 1.47 7.90
C HIS A 74 2.49 2.44 7.87
N LEU A 75 2.45 3.51 7.07
CA LEU A 75 3.58 4.42 6.90
C LEU A 75 3.71 5.48 8.00
N ASP A 76 2.62 6.15 8.33
CA ASP A 76 2.58 7.36 9.16
C ASP A 76 1.23 7.51 9.86
N GLU A 77 1.13 8.32 10.91
CA GLU A 77 -0.13 8.51 11.63
C GLU A 77 -0.19 9.90 12.27
N TYR A 78 -1.40 10.42 12.46
CA TYR A 78 -1.61 11.67 13.19
C TYR A 78 -1.31 11.51 14.68
N ILE A 79 -0.55 12.46 15.25
CA ILE A 79 -0.38 12.60 16.70
C ILE A 79 -1.60 13.33 17.31
N GLY A 80 -1.92 13.02 18.57
CA GLY A 80 -2.95 13.73 19.35
C GLY A 80 -4.40 13.37 19.00
N LEU A 81 -4.64 12.46 18.05
CA LEU A 81 -5.97 11.92 17.78
C LEU A 81 -6.27 10.71 18.69
N PRO A 82 -7.47 10.60 19.28
CA PRO A 82 -7.87 9.40 19.99
C PRO A 82 -7.91 8.20 19.04
N SER A 83 -7.73 6.98 19.57
CA SER A 83 -7.72 5.74 18.77
C SER A 83 -9.02 5.49 17.97
N SER A 84 -10.14 6.05 18.42
CA SER A 84 -11.44 5.99 17.77
C SER A 84 -11.65 7.05 16.67
N ALA A 85 -10.73 7.99 16.49
CA ALA A 85 -10.90 9.08 15.53
C ALA A 85 -10.97 8.55 14.08
N PRO A 86 -12.01 8.90 13.30
CA PRO A 86 -12.17 8.41 11.93
C PRO A 86 -11.14 8.97 10.94
N GLN A 87 -10.47 10.07 11.29
CA GLN A 87 -9.45 10.71 10.46
C GLN A 87 -8.10 9.98 10.48
N ARG A 88 -7.91 9.02 11.39
CA ARG A 88 -6.67 8.25 11.49
C ARG A 88 -6.36 7.51 10.20
N PHE A 89 -5.09 7.52 9.81
CA PHE A 89 -4.63 6.83 8.61
C PHE A 89 -4.75 5.31 8.73
N SER A 90 -4.58 4.77 9.95
CA SER A 90 -4.88 3.37 10.24
C SER A 90 -6.33 3.01 9.87
N LYS A 91 -7.31 3.79 10.36
CA LYS A 91 -8.74 3.62 10.01
C LYS A 91 -9.04 3.85 8.54
N TYR A 92 -8.28 4.71 7.88
CA TYR A 92 -8.38 4.92 6.44
C TYR A 92 -7.99 3.64 5.67
N LEU A 93 -6.86 3.01 6.03
CA LEU A 93 -6.33 1.81 5.39
C LEU A 93 -7.13 0.54 5.73
N ASP A 94 -7.64 0.42 6.97
CA ASP A 94 -8.55 -0.66 7.39
C ASP A 94 -9.69 -0.81 6.37
N LYS A 95 -10.41 0.29 6.14
CA LYS A 95 -11.56 0.34 5.24
C LYS A 95 -11.23 0.08 3.77
N ARG A 96 -9.98 0.30 3.36
CA ARG A 96 -9.59 0.34 1.93
C ARG A 96 -8.79 -0.85 1.48
N ILE A 97 -8.06 -1.49 2.38
CA ILE A 97 -7.23 -2.66 2.04
C ILE A 97 -7.00 -3.61 3.23
N PHE A 98 -6.67 -3.12 4.44
CA PHE A 98 -6.20 -4.02 5.52
C PHE A 98 -7.26 -5.00 6.01
N GLU A 99 -8.54 -4.61 6.07
CA GLU A 99 -9.64 -5.51 6.44
C GLU A 99 -10.30 -6.17 5.23
N ARG A 100 -9.88 -5.83 4.01
CA ARG A 100 -10.48 -6.34 2.76
C ARG A 100 -9.80 -7.57 2.18
N VAL A 101 -8.54 -7.83 2.58
CA VAL A 101 -7.76 -8.98 2.11
C VAL A 101 -7.02 -9.65 3.28
N PRO A 102 -6.78 -10.97 3.23
CA PRO A 102 -6.23 -11.71 4.35
C PRO A 102 -4.70 -11.60 4.40
N PHE A 103 -4.18 -10.45 4.85
CA PHE A 103 -2.75 -10.26 5.07
C PHE A 103 -2.19 -11.27 6.09
N ARG A 104 -0.89 -11.59 5.96
CA ARG A 104 -0.17 -12.37 6.99
C ARG A 104 -0.14 -11.65 8.33
N SER A 105 0.20 -10.37 8.29
CA SER A 105 0.22 -9.46 9.44
C SER A 105 -0.07 -8.04 8.99
N VAL A 106 -0.73 -7.27 9.83
CA VAL A 106 -0.89 -5.82 9.64
C VAL A 106 -0.21 -5.10 10.79
N ASN A 107 0.78 -4.27 10.46
CA ASN A 107 1.63 -3.57 11.42
C ASN A 107 1.30 -2.07 11.40
N TYR A 108 0.63 -1.60 12.45
CA TYR A 108 0.21 -0.21 12.57
C TYR A 108 1.27 0.65 13.27
N VAL A 109 1.47 1.87 12.77
CA VAL A 109 2.13 2.94 13.54
C VAL A 109 1.20 3.38 14.66
N ILE A 110 1.66 3.24 15.91
CA ILE A 110 0.96 3.74 17.10
C ILE A 110 1.68 5.00 17.57
N PRO A 111 1.06 6.19 17.48
CA PRO A 111 1.63 7.43 17.99
C PRO A 111 1.86 7.35 19.50
N ALA A 112 2.99 7.89 19.97
CA ALA A 112 3.29 7.99 21.39
C ALA A 112 2.23 8.82 22.15
N GLY A 113 1.95 8.44 23.41
CA GLY A 113 1.00 9.15 24.28
C GLY A 113 -0.46 8.71 24.18
N LEU A 114 -0.71 7.54 23.59
CA LEU A 114 -2.03 6.89 23.51
C LEU A 114 -2.07 5.57 24.31
N GLU A 115 -1.37 5.53 25.45
CA GLU A 115 -1.46 4.45 26.43
C GLU A 115 -2.83 4.42 27.13
#